data_AF-A0A6I5ZTL7-F1
#
_entry.id   AF-A0A6I5ZTL7-F1
#
_cell.length_a   1.000
_cell.length_b   1.000
_cell.length_c   1.000
_cell.angle_alpha   90.00
_cell.angle_beta   90.00
_cell.angle_gamma   90.00
#
_symmetry.space_group_name_H-M   'P 1'
#
loop_
_entity.id
_entity.type
_entity.pdbx_description
1 polymer ?
#
loop_
_entity_poly.entity_id
_entity_poly.type
_entity_poly.pdbx_seq_one_letter_code
_entity_poly.pdbx_strand_id
1 'polypeptide(L)'
;MRGLARDERGFVSLLLVILLPLFMYLIAGTAQYSRFITEADADMENAVAEAARAAASCVVERSQAEGDPRIDPDRADLVFVSVLARNLGLDPVTMAPLQGSGMAGTPGYVLVVYNGDDHYAPAGKKYIFDGTGLTVEDLAGTGFPKGFAVSKNDVDPGGAGARVTVLEMPGVVAVVTGRAKGVMGSDADTTRWAAARIVVRR
;
A
#
# COMPACT_ATOMS: atom_id res chain seq x y z
N MET A 1 12.41 63.95 25.09
CA MET A 1 12.21 62.63 24.46
C MET A 1 10.80 62.52 23.86
N ARG A 2 10.51 63.25 22.77
CA ARG A 2 9.14 63.34 22.21
C ARG A 2 9.11 63.40 20.66
N GLY A 3 10.09 62.75 20.01
CA GLY A 3 10.28 62.85 18.55
C GLY A 3 10.35 61.54 17.77
N LEU A 4 10.17 60.37 18.41
CA LEU A 4 10.36 59.07 17.75
C LEU A 4 9.06 58.39 17.30
N ALA A 5 7.90 59.01 17.51
CA ALA A 5 6.59 58.37 17.27
C ALA A 5 5.91 58.78 15.96
N ARG A 6 6.63 59.37 14.99
CA ARG A 6 6.01 59.78 13.71
C ARG A 6 6.93 59.57 12.51
N ASP A 7 7.52 58.38 12.44
CA ASP A 7 8.16 57.92 11.21
C ASP A 7 7.43 56.65 10.74
N GLU A 8 6.51 56.81 9.79
CA GLU A 8 5.71 55.71 9.22
C GLU A 8 6.61 54.63 8.59
N ARG A 9 7.85 54.98 8.22
CA ARG A 9 8.86 54.04 7.70
C ARG A 9 9.42 53.11 8.79
N GLY A 10 9.48 53.56 10.04
CA GLY A 10 9.96 52.77 11.18
C GLY A 10 8.98 51.66 11.59
N PHE A 11 7.68 51.94 11.53
CA PHE A 11 6.65 50.93 11.81
C PHE A 11 6.62 49.83 10.75
N VAL A 12 6.72 50.20 9.46
CA VAL A 12 6.76 49.25 8.34
C VAL A 12 7.99 48.35 8.42
N SER A 13 9.16 48.91 8.73
CA SER A 13 10.40 48.13 8.87
C SER A 13 10.37 47.19 10.07
N LEU A 14 9.83 47.62 11.22
CA LEU A 14 9.66 46.76 12.40
C LEU A 14 8.65 45.62 12.14
N LEU A 15 7.53 45.93 11.47
CA LEU A 15 6.54 44.94 11.06
C LEU A 15 7.16 43.92 10.11
N LEU A 16 7.95 44.37 9.11
CA LEU A 16 8.64 43.50 8.16
C LEU A 16 9.63 42.54 8.84
N VAL A 17 10.39 43.02 9.84
CA VAL A 17 11.35 42.19 10.60
C VAL A 17 10.65 41.10 11.41
N ILE A 18 9.42 41.32 11.88
CA ILE A 18 8.61 40.30 12.57
C ILE A 18 7.92 39.38 11.57
N LEU A 19 7.43 39.93 10.45
CA LEU A 19 6.68 39.17 9.46
C LEU A 19 7.56 38.21 8.66
N LEU A 20 8.81 38.59 8.37
CA LEU A 20 9.74 37.80 7.57
C LEU A 20 10.05 36.42 8.21
N PRO A 21 10.43 36.32 9.49
CA PRO A 21 10.63 35.02 10.13
C PRO A 21 9.32 34.22 10.26
N LEU A 22 8.17 34.89 10.43
CA LEU A 22 6.86 34.23 10.44
C LEU A 22 6.54 33.60 9.07
N PHE A 23 6.80 34.32 7.99
CA PHE A 23 6.65 33.81 6.62
C PHE A 23 7.60 32.65 6.34
N MET A 24 8.87 32.75 6.77
CA MET A 24 9.80 31.63 6.65
C MET A 24 9.32 30.40 7.41
N TYR A 25 8.74 30.57 8.60
CA TYR A 25 8.17 29.47 9.38
C TYR A 25 6.96 28.83 8.69
N LEU A 26 6.06 29.65 8.12
CA LEU A 26 4.90 29.18 7.35
C LEU A 26 5.30 28.38 6.11
N ILE A 27 6.29 28.87 5.35
CA ILE A 27 6.80 28.18 4.15
C ILE A 27 7.51 26.88 4.54
N ALA A 28 8.34 26.90 5.59
CA ALA A 28 9.02 25.69 6.08
C ALA A 28 8.03 24.63 6.57
N GLY A 29 7.01 25.03 7.33
CA GLY A 29 5.99 24.11 7.86
C GLY A 29 5.16 23.45 6.76
N THR A 30 4.72 24.24 5.76
CA THR A 30 3.93 23.69 4.62
C THR A 30 4.77 22.77 3.73
N ALA A 31 6.06 23.07 3.51
CA ALA A 31 6.96 22.22 2.73
C ALA A 31 7.26 20.88 3.42
N GLN A 32 7.44 20.87 4.74
CA GLN A 32 7.67 19.65 5.51
C GLN A 32 6.43 18.74 5.54
N TYR A 33 5.24 19.33 5.67
CA TYR A 33 3.98 18.60 5.65
C TYR A 33 3.76 17.81 4.35
N SER A 34 3.94 18.48 3.20
CA SER A 34 3.77 17.85 1.88
C SER A 34 4.74 16.69 1.64
N ARG A 35 5.99 16.84 2.10
CA ARG A 35 7.02 15.79 1.94
C ARG A 35 6.68 14.53 2.73
N PHE A 36 6.24 14.69 3.98
CA PHE A 36 5.94 13.54 4.83
C PHE A 36 4.79 12.69 4.29
N ILE A 37 3.71 13.32 3.83
CA ILE A 37 2.59 12.60 3.21
C ILE A 37 3.05 11.84 1.97
N THR A 38 3.91 12.48 1.16
CA THR A 38 4.45 11.85 -0.06
C THR A 38 5.36 10.66 0.27
N GLU A 39 6.18 10.75 1.31
CA GLU A 39 7.07 9.67 1.76
C GLU A 39 6.27 8.47 2.30
N ALA A 40 5.34 8.69 3.22
CA ALA A 40 4.53 7.61 3.79
C ALA A 40 3.69 6.86 2.73
N ASP A 41 3.25 7.60 1.71
CA ASP A 41 2.49 7.07 0.60
C ASP A 41 3.36 6.26 -0.38
N ALA A 42 4.58 6.72 -0.65
CA ALA A 42 5.58 5.99 -1.43
C ALA A 42 6.08 4.73 -0.72
N ASP A 43 6.27 4.79 0.60
CA ASP A 43 6.64 3.63 1.42
C ASP A 43 5.56 2.56 1.37
N MET A 44 4.29 2.95 1.46
CA MET A 44 3.18 2.01 1.34
C MET A 44 3.10 1.40 -0.07
N GLU A 45 3.27 2.19 -1.12
CA GLU A 45 3.29 1.68 -2.49
C GLU A 45 4.40 0.62 -2.70
N ASN A 46 5.62 0.91 -2.24
CA ASN A 46 6.74 -0.01 -2.31
C ASN A 46 6.50 -1.27 -1.46
N ALA A 47 5.96 -1.12 -0.26
CA ALA A 47 5.67 -2.24 0.63
C ALA A 47 4.66 -3.21 0.01
N VAL A 48 3.57 -2.69 -0.57
CA VAL A 48 2.55 -3.52 -1.24
C VAL A 48 3.12 -4.19 -2.47
N ALA A 49 3.92 -3.48 -3.27
CA ALA A 49 4.54 -4.03 -4.47
C ALA A 49 5.53 -5.17 -4.15
N GLU A 50 6.36 -5.01 -3.12
CA GLU A 50 7.30 -6.05 -2.69
C GLU A 50 6.58 -7.25 -2.08
N ALA A 51 5.59 -7.02 -1.23
CA ALA A 51 4.77 -8.09 -0.66
C ALA A 51 4.04 -8.89 -1.74
N ALA A 52 3.45 -8.22 -2.73
CA ALA A 52 2.80 -8.88 -3.87
C ALA A 52 3.80 -9.72 -4.71
N ARG A 53 5.02 -9.22 -4.94
CA ARG A 53 6.06 -9.99 -5.64
C ARG A 53 6.51 -11.22 -4.86
N ALA A 54 6.67 -11.08 -3.54
CA ALA A 54 7.03 -12.19 -2.66
C ALA A 54 5.91 -13.25 -2.58
N ALA A 55 4.65 -12.81 -2.57
CA ALA A 55 3.50 -13.71 -2.65
C ALA A 55 3.47 -14.46 -3.99
N ALA A 56 3.70 -13.77 -5.11
CA ALA A 56 3.75 -14.37 -6.44
C ALA A 56 4.91 -15.38 -6.63
N SER A 57 5.98 -15.29 -5.83
CA SER A 57 7.10 -16.23 -5.89
C SER A 57 6.88 -17.50 -5.07
N CYS A 58 5.75 -17.62 -4.36
CA CYS A 58 5.37 -18.82 -3.61
C CYS A 58 4.83 -19.92 -4.52
N VAL A 59 5.67 -20.38 -5.45
CA VAL A 59 5.32 -21.41 -6.44
C VAL A 59 5.40 -22.80 -5.82
N VAL A 60 4.46 -23.68 -6.21
CA VAL A 60 4.51 -25.11 -5.86
C VAL A 60 5.66 -25.77 -6.61
N GLU A 61 6.55 -26.45 -5.88
CA GLU A 61 7.79 -27.04 -6.43
C GLU A 61 7.52 -28.01 -7.58
N ARG A 62 6.50 -28.86 -7.45
CA ARG A 62 6.10 -29.82 -8.48
C ARG A 62 5.70 -29.12 -9.79
N SER A 63 4.87 -28.09 -9.66
CA SER A 63 4.39 -27.30 -10.79
C SER A 63 5.53 -26.53 -11.48
N GLN A 64 6.50 -26.05 -10.71
CA GLN A 64 7.72 -25.45 -11.25
C GLN A 64 8.58 -26.46 -12.02
N ALA A 65 8.72 -27.69 -11.50
CA ALA A 65 9.49 -28.76 -12.14
C ALA A 65 8.85 -29.22 -13.47
N GLU A 66 7.53 -29.19 -13.57
CA GLU A 66 6.78 -29.52 -14.79
C GLU A 66 6.71 -28.36 -15.80
N GLY A 67 7.32 -27.21 -15.48
CA GLY A 67 7.40 -26.04 -16.37
C GLY A 67 6.11 -25.21 -16.46
N ASP A 68 5.15 -25.47 -15.58
CA ASP A 68 3.85 -24.80 -15.55
C ASP A 68 3.56 -24.23 -14.15
N PRO A 69 4.24 -23.14 -13.75
CA PRO A 69 4.28 -22.67 -12.36
C PRO A 69 2.91 -22.19 -11.86
N ARG A 70 2.53 -22.61 -10.65
CA ARG A 70 1.29 -22.30 -9.93
C ARG A 70 1.66 -21.86 -8.52
N ILE A 71 0.96 -20.85 -8.03
CA ILE A 71 1.21 -20.24 -6.72
C ILE A 71 0.44 -21.06 -5.68
N ASP A 72 1.08 -21.41 -4.57
CA ASP A 72 0.41 -21.90 -3.38
C ASP A 72 -0.28 -20.73 -2.67
N PRO A 73 -1.63 -20.65 -2.69
CA PRO A 73 -2.33 -19.49 -2.16
C PRO A 73 -2.17 -19.32 -0.66
N ASP A 74 -2.09 -20.40 0.11
CA ASP A 74 -2.01 -20.34 1.57
C ASP A 74 -0.62 -19.88 2.00
N ARG A 75 0.42 -20.40 1.34
CA ARG A 75 1.79 -19.92 1.53
C ARG A 75 1.96 -18.48 1.07
N ALA A 76 1.32 -18.09 -0.04
CA ALA A 76 1.40 -16.74 -0.58
C ALA A 76 0.83 -15.69 0.38
N ASP A 77 -0.30 -15.97 1.05
CA ASP A 77 -0.87 -15.07 2.07
C ASP A 77 0.08 -14.90 3.27
N LEU A 78 0.63 -15.98 3.81
CA LEU A 78 1.59 -15.91 4.92
C LEU A 78 2.83 -15.09 4.57
N VAL A 79 3.38 -15.30 3.36
CA VAL A 79 4.54 -14.55 2.89
C VAL A 79 4.17 -13.08 2.64
N PHE A 80 3.01 -12.81 2.03
CA PHE A 80 2.50 -11.46 1.82
C PHE A 80 2.45 -10.68 3.14
N VAL A 81 1.77 -11.23 4.15
CA VAL A 81 1.62 -10.63 5.48
C VAL A 81 2.98 -10.39 6.12
N SER A 82 3.89 -11.37 6.06
CA SER A 82 5.22 -11.26 6.66
C SER A 82 6.07 -10.13 6.06
N VAL A 83 6.01 -9.96 4.73
CA VAL A 83 6.78 -8.93 4.01
C VAL A 83 6.13 -7.56 4.21
N LEU A 84 4.80 -7.49 4.14
CA LEU A 84 4.06 -6.26 4.39
C LEU A 84 4.29 -5.74 5.81
N ALA A 85 4.20 -6.63 6.82
CA ALA A 85 4.46 -6.29 8.21
C ALA A 85 5.90 -5.77 8.41
N ARG A 86 6.89 -6.45 7.82
CA ARG A 86 8.28 -6.00 7.88
C ARG A 86 8.47 -4.60 7.28
N ASN A 87 7.91 -4.37 6.11
CA ASN A 87 8.13 -3.13 5.36
C ASN A 87 7.40 -1.93 5.97
N LEU A 88 6.24 -2.15 6.61
CA LEU A 88 5.46 -1.09 7.27
C LEU A 88 5.75 -0.97 8.77
N GLY A 89 6.66 -1.79 9.31
CA GLY A 89 6.98 -1.83 10.75
C GLY A 89 5.79 -2.27 11.59
N LEU A 90 5.06 -3.29 11.17
CA LEU A 90 3.93 -3.88 11.87
C LEU A 90 4.36 -5.15 12.60
N ASP A 91 3.58 -5.53 13.59
CA ASP A 91 3.67 -6.84 14.21
C ASP A 91 3.24 -7.93 13.21
N PRO A 92 4.04 -8.98 12.97
CA PRO A 92 3.78 -9.96 11.93
C PRO A 92 2.61 -10.90 12.23
N VAL A 93 2.07 -10.89 13.45
CA VAL A 93 0.95 -11.75 13.86
C VAL A 93 -0.35 -10.95 13.90
N THR A 94 -0.31 -9.77 14.50
CA THR A 94 -1.50 -8.93 14.75
C THR A 94 -1.69 -7.82 13.73
N MET A 95 -0.68 -7.56 12.88
CA MET A 95 -0.62 -6.41 11.96
C MET A 95 -0.72 -5.04 12.66
N ALA A 96 -0.60 -5.01 13.99
CA ALA A 96 -0.62 -3.78 14.76
C ALA A 96 0.66 -2.97 14.49
N PRO A 97 0.60 -1.63 14.32
CA PRO A 97 1.78 -0.82 14.13
C PRO A 97 2.73 -0.88 15.33
N LEU A 98 4.01 -1.19 15.09
CA LEU A 98 5.05 -1.15 16.13
C LEU A 98 5.49 0.29 16.41
N GLN A 99 6.26 0.46 17.49
CA GLN A 99 6.89 1.74 17.80
C GLN A 99 7.82 2.14 16.64
N GLY A 100 7.61 3.34 16.10
CA GLY A 100 8.35 3.83 14.92
C GLY A 100 7.72 3.50 13.57
N SER A 101 6.60 2.76 13.52
CA SER A 101 5.84 2.57 12.28
C SER A 101 5.25 3.88 11.76
N GLY A 102 5.31 4.08 10.45
CA GLY A 102 4.63 5.15 9.73
C GLY A 102 3.10 5.01 9.71
N MET A 103 2.55 3.90 10.20
CA MET A 103 1.11 3.65 10.25
C MET A 103 0.49 4.08 11.59
N ALA A 104 -0.68 4.71 11.54
CA ALA A 104 -1.46 5.20 12.68
C ALA A 104 -2.37 4.12 13.28
N GLY A 105 -2.75 3.12 12.48
CA GLY A 105 -3.58 1.99 12.91
C GLY A 105 -3.30 0.76 12.07
N THR A 106 -3.88 -0.38 12.49
CA THR A 106 -3.78 -1.65 11.77
C THR A 106 -4.33 -1.49 10.34
N PRO A 107 -3.53 -1.79 9.30
CA PRO A 107 -4.03 -1.74 7.93
C PRO A 107 -4.91 -2.96 7.63
N GLY A 108 -5.90 -2.76 6.76
CA GLY A 108 -6.65 -3.83 6.12
C GLY A 108 -6.05 -4.16 4.76
N TYR A 109 -6.21 -5.40 4.30
CA TYR A 109 -5.76 -5.80 2.97
C TYR A 109 -6.75 -6.74 2.28
N VAL A 110 -6.71 -6.71 0.95
CA VAL A 110 -7.32 -7.72 0.09
C VAL A 110 -6.22 -8.29 -0.79
N LEU A 111 -5.99 -9.60 -0.70
CA LEU A 111 -5.03 -10.32 -1.53
C LEU A 111 -5.79 -11.35 -2.37
N VAL A 112 -5.68 -11.25 -3.68
CA VAL A 112 -6.20 -12.24 -4.62
C VAL A 112 -5.02 -12.99 -5.22
N VAL A 113 -4.99 -14.31 -5.03
CA VAL A 113 -4.08 -15.23 -5.71
C VAL A 113 -4.88 -15.97 -6.79
N TYR A 114 -4.42 -15.94 -8.02
CA TYR A 114 -5.14 -16.56 -9.14
C TYR A 114 -4.20 -17.39 -10.01
N ASN A 115 -4.56 -18.67 -10.18
CA ASN A 115 -3.82 -19.71 -10.87
C ASN A 115 -4.49 -20.15 -12.18
N GLY A 116 -5.75 -19.76 -12.43
CA GLY A 116 -6.47 -20.08 -13.66
C GLY A 116 -7.07 -21.49 -13.68
N ASP A 117 -6.42 -22.47 -13.06
CA ASP A 117 -6.84 -23.86 -12.91
C ASP A 117 -6.44 -24.44 -11.54
N ASP A 118 -7.01 -25.60 -11.19
CA ASP A 118 -6.80 -26.29 -9.92
C ASP A 118 -5.81 -27.48 -9.99
N HIS A 119 -4.99 -27.56 -11.05
CA HIS A 119 -4.23 -28.78 -11.34
C HIS A 119 -3.14 -29.10 -10.30
N TYR A 120 -2.43 -28.07 -9.82
CA TYR A 120 -1.33 -28.21 -8.85
C TYR A 120 -1.56 -27.48 -7.53
N ALA A 121 -2.45 -26.49 -7.54
CA ALA A 121 -2.81 -25.63 -6.42
C ALA A 121 -4.24 -25.13 -6.66
N PRO A 122 -4.98 -24.64 -5.64
CA PRO A 122 -6.31 -24.09 -5.85
C PRO A 122 -6.35 -23.02 -6.95
N ALA A 123 -7.43 -23.00 -7.73
CA ALA A 123 -7.55 -22.15 -8.91
C ALA A 123 -7.49 -20.64 -8.63
N GLY A 124 -7.95 -20.24 -7.45
CA GLY A 124 -7.63 -18.97 -6.86
C GLY A 124 -8.24 -18.85 -5.48
N LYS A 125 -7.70 -17.93 -4.68
CA LYS A 125 -8.25 -17.56 -3.38
C LYS A 125 -8.16 -16.05 -3.21
N LYS A 126 -9.15 -15.49 -2.53
CA LYS A 126 -9.21 -14.10 -2.10
C LYS A 126 -9.20 -14.05 -0.58
N TYR A 127 -8.23 -13.32 -0.03
CA TYR A 127 -8.03 -13.10 1.38
C TYR A 127 -8.42 -11.66 1.70
N ILE A 128 -9.30 -11.46 2.67
CA ILE A 128 -9.81 -10.16 3.07
C ILE A 128 -9.54 -10.00 4.56
N PHE A 129 -8.63 -9.12 4.92
CA PHE A 129 -8.33 -8.76 6.29
C PHE A 129 -8.83 -7.34 6.58
N ASP A 130 -9.74 -7.22 7.54
CA ASP A 130 -10.38 -5.94 7.91
C ASP A 130 -9.68 -5.21 9.08
N GLY A 131 -8.54 -5.73 9.54
CA GLY A 131 -7.84 -5.26 10.73
C GLY A 131 -8.14 -6.08 11.99
N THR A 132 -9.14 -6.96 11.95
CA THR A 132 -9.55 -7.79 13.10
C THR A 132 -9.73 -9.26 12.76
N GLY A 133 -10.22 -9.57 11.56
CA GLY A 133 -10.48 -10.92 11.10
C GLY A 133 -10.06 -11.12 9.65
N LEU A 134 -9.76 -12.38 9.32
CA LEU A 134 -9.45 -12.83 7.98
C LEU A 134 -10.64 -13.61 7.41
N THR A 135 -11.16 -13.15 6.29
CA THR A 135 -12.15 -13.88 5.48
C THR A 135 -11.46 -14.43 4.25
N VAL A 136 -11.75 -15.69 3.90
CA VAL A 136 -11.17 -16.37 2.73
C VAL A 136 -12.29 -16.82 1.81
N GLU A 137 -12.19 -16.45 0.53
CA GLU A 137 -13.12 -16.83 -0.52
C GLU A 137 -12.38 -17.61 -1.61
N ASP A 138 -12.92 -18.75 -2.00
CA ASP A 138 -12.39 -19.51 -3.14
C ASP A 138 -12.84 -18.88 -4.46
N LEU A 139 -11.92 -18.82 -5.43
CA LEU A 139 -12.18 -18.32 -6.77
C LEU A 139 -12.17 -19.47 -7.78
N ALA A 140 -13.19 -19.51 -8.63
CA ALA A 140 -13.26 -20.49 -9.70
C ALA A 140 -12.19 -20.24 -10.78
N GLY A 141 -11.53 -21.30 -11.22
CA GLY A 141 -10.60 -21.28 -12.34
C GLY A 141 -11.33 -21.13 -13.67
N THR A 142 -11.10 -20.03 -14.36
CA THR A 142 -11.63 -19.79 -15.72
C THR A 142 -10.53 -19.70 -16.77
N GLY A 143 -9.32 -20.15 -16.44
CA GLY A 143 -8.13 -20.00 -17.26
C GLY A 143 -7.61 -18.56 -17.36
N PHE A 144 -6.71 -18.35 -18.32
CA PHE A 144 -6.11 -17.06 -18.63
C PHE A 144 -6.46 -16.62 -20.06
N PRO A 145 -6.52 -15.30 -20.34
CA PRO A 145 -6.33 -14.19 -19.42
C PRO A 145 -7.55 -13.93 -18.51
N LYS A 146 -7.32 -13.35 -17.33
CA LYS A 146 -8.37 -12.95 -16.38
C LYS A 146 -8.21 -11.50 -15.94
N GLY A 147 -9.29 -10.72 -16.05
CA GLY A 147 -9.33 -9.32 -15.59
C GLY A 147 -9.81 -9.21 -14.14
N PHE A 148 -9.20 -8.30 -13.39
CA PHE A 148 -9.56 -7.93 -12.02
C PHE A 148 -9.80 -6.44 -11.94
N ALA A 149 -10.96 -6.04 -11.42
CA ALA A 149 -11.26 -4.66 -11.08
C ALA A 149 -10.74 -4.36 -9.68
N VAL A 150 -9.98 -3.27 -9.55
CA VAL A 150 -9.38 -2.85 -8.29
C VAL A 150 -10.13 -1.63 -7.78
N SER A 151 -10.82 -1.77 -6.65
CA SER A 151 -11.47 -0.68 -5.94
C SER A 151 -10.63 -0.24 -4.74
N LYS A 152 -11.13 0.74 -3.96
CA LYS A 152 -10.41 1.22 -2.77
C LYS A 152 -10.29 0.11 -1.71
N ASN A 153 -11.33 -0.71 -1.56
CA ASN A 153 -11.42 -1.65 -0.45
C ASN A 153 -11.52 -3.10 -0.92
N ASP A 154 -11.51 -3.35 -2.24
CA ASP A 154 -11.74 -4.68 -2.76
C ASP A 154 -11.11 -4.92 -4.14
N VAL A 155 -10.93 -6.20 -4.45
CA VAL A 155 -10.50 -6.72 -5.75
C VAL A 155 -11.57 -7.69 -6.24
N ASP A 156 -12.25 -7.32 -7.32
CA ASP A 156 -13.34 -8.10 -7.89
C ASP A 156 -12.90 -8.82 -9.17
N PRO A 157 -13.22 -10.12 -9.31
CA PRO A 157 -13.01 -10.82 -10.57
C PRO A 157 -14.02 -10.31 -11.61
N GLY A 158 -13.51 -9.68 -12.66
CA GLY A 158 -14.33 -9.02 -13.69
C GLY A 158 -13.69 -7.73 -14.16
N GLY A 159 -13.55 -7.55 -15.47
CA GLY A 159 -12.81 -6.43 -16.07
C GLY A 159 -13.55 -5.09 -16.11
N ALA A 160 -14.47 -4.81 -15.18
CA ALA A 160 -15.29 -3.60 -15.19
C ALA A 160 -14.99 -2.72 -13.98
N GLY A 161 -14.40 -1.54 -14.20
CA GLY A 161 -14.09 -0.59 -13.12
C GLY A 161 -13.14 0.52 -13.56
N ALA A 162 -12.86 1.45 -12.64
CA ALA A 162 -11.95 2.58 -12.88
C ALA A 162 -10.47 2.16 -12.95
N ARG A 163 -10.11 1.04 -12.31
CA ARG A 163 -8.78 0.44 -12.36
C ARG A 163 -8.94 -1.04 -12.66
N VAL A 164 -8.34 -1.50 -13.74
CA VAL A 164 -8.42 -2.90 -14.18
C VAL A 164 -7.01 -3.40 -14.42
N THR A 165 -6.70 -4.59 -13.90
CA THR A 165 -5.47 -5.32 -14.20
C THR A 165 -5.82 -6.66 -14.83
N VAL A 166 -4.97 -7.14 -15.74
CA VAL A 166 -5.17 -8.41 -16.45
C VAL A 166 -4.01 -9.34 -16.13
N LEU A 167 -4.33 -10.51 -15.59
CA LEU A 167 -3.39 -11.60 -15.40
C LEU A 167 -3.44 -12.52 -16.62
N GLU A 168 -2.32 -12.61 -17.33
CA GLU A 168 -2.12 -13.51 -18.48
C GLU A 168 -1.55 -14.86 -18.06
N MET A 169 -1.06 -14.95 -16.82
CA MET A 169 -0.41 -16.09 -16.19
C MET A 169 -0.70 -16.04 -14.68
N PRO A 170 -0.39 -17.12 -13.94
CA PRO A 170 -0.56 -17.14 -12.49
C PRO A 170 0.09 -15.94 -11.81
N GLY A 171 -0.64 -15.34 -10.89
CA GLY A 171 -0.26 -14.08 -10.28
C GLY A 171 -1.11 -13.72 -9.08
N VAL A 172 -0.77 -12.57 -8.51
CA VAL A 172 -1.47 -11.99 -7.36
C VAL A 172 -1.84 -10.55 -7.63
N VAL A 173 -2.96 -10.11 -7.05
CA VAL A 173 -3.39 -8.72 -7.01
C VAL A 173 -3.69 -8.39 -5.55
N ALA A 174 -3.08 -7.33 -5.04
CA ALA A 174 -3.23 -6.92 -3.66
C ALA A 174 -3.68 -5.46 -3.57
N VAL A 175 -4.54 -5.16 -2.60
CA VAL A 175 -4.92 -3.81 -2.18
C VAL A 175 -4.69 -3.73 -0.68
N VAL A 176 -4.04 -2.68 -0.23
CA VAL A 176 -3.85 -2.39 1.19
C VAL A 176 -4.44 -1.02 1.48
N THR A 177 -5.26 -0.97 2.52
CA THR A 177 -5.88 0.23 3.04
C THR A 177 -5.37 0.47 4.45
N GLY A 178 -5.06 1.71 4.78
CA GLY A 178 -4.60 2.02 6.10
C GLY A 178 -4.56 3.51 6.33
N ARG A 179 -4.11 3.89 7.51
CA ARG A 179 -3.96 5.28 7.90
C ARG A 179 -2.49 5.56 8.18
N ALA A 180 -1.89 6.43 7.39
CA ALA A 180 -0.53 6.91 7.63
C ALA A 180 -0.55 7.96 8.75
N LYS A 181 0.43 7.90 9.66
CA LYS A 181 0.63 8.95 10.68
C LYS A 181 0.94 10.26 10.00
N GLY A 182 0.34 11.36 10.43
CA GLY A 182 0.74 12.69 9.96
C GLY A 182 1.85 13.31 10.79
N VAL A 183 2.55 14.32 10.24
CA VAL A 183 3.30 15.27 11.06
C VAL A 183 2.30 16.27 11.63
N MET A 184 2.30 16.44 12.97
CA MET A 184 1.36 17.29 13.72
C MET A 184 -0.08 16.75 13.83
N GLY A 185 -0.27 15.43 13.83
CA GLY A 185 -1.51 14.78 14.27
C GLY A 185 -2.64 14.74 13.24
N SER A 186 -2.39 15.11 11.98
CA SER A 186 -3.34 14.90 10.89
C SER A 186 -3.01 13.61 10.15
N ASP A 187 -3.53 12.52 10.68
CA ASP A 187 -3.43 11.22 10.03
C ASP A 187 -4.19 11.22 8.69
N ALA A 188 -3.67 10.50 7.70
CA ALA A 188 -4.23 10.45 6.36
C ALA A 188 -4.59 9.02 5.97
N ASP A 189 -5.82 8.81 5.50
CA ASP A 189 -6.22 7.53 4.91
C ASP A 189 -5.51 7.35 3.57
N THR A 190 -4.80 6.24 3.41
CA THR A 190 -4.10 5.88 2.17
C THR A 190 -4.53 4.50 1.70
N THR A 191 -4.50 4.30 0.39
CA THR A 191 -4.85 3.05 -0.26
C THR A 191 -3.91 2.81 -1.42
N ARG A 192 -3.20 1.69 -1.40
CA ARG A 192 -2.26 1.31 -2.46
C ARG A 192 -2.55 -0.11 -2.92
N TRP A 193 -2.26 -0.36 -4.19
CA TRP A 193 -2.52 -1.64 -4.82
C TRP A 193 -1.33 -2.03 -5.67
N ALA A 194 -1.10 -3.32 -5.82
CA ALA A 194 -0.08 -3.85 -6.70
C ALA A 194 -0.57 -5.15 -7.34
N ALA A 195 -0.04 -5.45 -8.51
CA ALA A 195 -0.21 -6.74 -9.16
C ALA A 195 1.17 -7.31 -9.50
N ALA A 196 1.35 -8.60 -9.28
CA ALA A 196 2.56 -9.32 -9.65
C ALA A 196 2.16 -10.62 -10.37
N ARG A 197 2.94 -11.01 -11.36
CA ARG A 197 2.71 -12.23 -12.14
C ARG A 197 4.01 -12.99 -12.31
N ILE A 198 3.91 -14.29 -12.43
CA ILE A 198 5.05 -15.13 -12.80
C ILE A 198 5.36 -14.88 -14.27
N VAL A 199 6.64 -14.66 -14.59
CA VAL A 199 7.11 -14.53 -15.97
C VAL A 199 8.04 -15.69 -16.26
N VAL A 200 7.59 -16.63 -17.08
CA VAL A 200 8.42 -17.72 -17.59
C VAL A 200 9.11 -17.23 -18.87
N ARG A 201 10.44 -17.12 -18.85
CA ARG A 201 11.22 -16.94 -20.10
C ARG A 201 11.23 -18.28 -20.83
N ARG A 202 10.58 -18.32 -21.98
CA ARG A 202 10.73 -19.40 -22.95
C ARG A 202 12.02 -19.23 -23.74
#